data_AF-A0A9P7DY16-F1
#
_entry.id   AF-A0A9P7DY16-F1
#
_cell.length_a   1.000
_cell.length_b   1.000
_cell.length_c   1.000
_cell.angle_alpha   90.00
_cell.angle_beta   90.00
_cell.angle_gamma   90.00
#
_symmetry.space_group_name_H-M   'P 1'
#
loop_
_entity.id
_entity.type
_entity.pdbx_description
1 polymer ?
#
loop_
_entity_poly.entity_id
_entity_poly.type
_entity_poly.pdbx_seq_one_letter_code
_entity_poly.pdbx_strand_id
1 'polypeptide(L)'
;MKMKAHYVTALELKEVFEADAGVRKEKERIEKEKKEKKKLDEEAHIAHIHNNIATRTFDGPLKSYKQKEDLEALAGALELSRDGKIADLSARIAAHLQDPGTHQSLVENPQLSALYGLKWHGNHGHITASTSTSTESSTWTPSASISLPPAPNNVSPPHMLFFLQIQGSIPYSNYWPGQHHIGAGFSQTAPSPVASMSSQPLPSGHRNNDDSLYYSGNLQYIF
;
A
#
# COMPACT_ATOMS: atom_id res chain seq x y z
N MET A 1 16.02 55.09 33.72
CA MET A 1 15.30 53.80 33.65
C MET A 1 15.77 52.92 34.81
N LYS A 2 14.88 52.44 35.67
CA LYS A 2 15.23 51.51 36.77
C LYS A 2 14.79 50.10 36.34
N MET A 3 15.73 49.18 36.17
CA MET A 3 15.44 47.76 35.89
C MET A 3 15.25 47.03 37.22
N LYS A 4 14.10 46.37 37.40
CA LYS A 4 13.86 45.45 38.51
C LYS A 4 14.27 44.05 38.05
N ALA A 5 15.38 43.55 38.58
CA ALA A 5 15.78 42.16 38.41
C ALA A 5 15.00 41.32 39.43
N HIS A 6 14.26 40.33 38.95
CA HIS A 6 13.65 39.31 39.79
C HIS A 6 14.61 38.12 39.85
N TYR A 7 15.00 37.71 41.06
CA TYR A 7 15.78 36.50 41.28
C TYR A 7 14.83 35.31 41.21
N VAL A 8 14.97 34.50 40.16
CA VAL A 8 14.26 33.22 40.07
C VAL A 8 14.92 32.26 41.07
N THR A 9 14.11 31.67 41.94
CA THR A 9 14.63 30.73 42.93
C THR A 9 15.03 29.41 42.26
N ALA A 10 16.04 28.72 42.83
CA ALA A 10 16.54 27.46 42.27
C ALA A 10 15.45 26.38 42.13
N LEU A 11 14.38 26.47 42.92
CA LEU A 11 13.24 25.56 42.88
C LEU A 11 12.32 25.81 41.68
N GLU A 12 12.05 27.08 41.36
CA GLU A 12 11.27 27.47 40.17
C GLU A 12 12.00 27.10 38.87
N LEU A 13 13.32 27.25 38.83
CA LEU A 13 14.14 26.80 37.69
C LEU A 13 14.05 25.29 37.48
N LYS A 14 14.08 24.51 38.57
CA LYS A 14 14.01 23.05 38.52
C LYS A 14 12.67 22.56 37.95
N GLU A 15 11.55 23.14 38.39
CA GLU A 15 10.23 22.77 37.88
C GLU A 15 10.09 23.02 36.38
N VAL A 16 10.63 24.13 35.85
CA VAL A 16 10.59 24.45 34.42
C VAL A 16 11.39 23.42 33.61
N PHE A 17 12.57 23.01 34.07
CA PHE A 17 13.37 21.99 33.40
C PHE A 17 12.71 20.60 33.44
N GLU A 18 12.10 20.22 34.56
CA GLU A 18 11.40 18.94 34.68
C GLU A 18 10.15 18.90 33.80
N ALA A 19 9.38 20.00 33.73
CA ALA A 19 8.23 20.12 32.84
C ALA A 19 8.66 20.02 31.36
N ASP A 20 9.70 20.73 30.94
CA ASP A 20 10.20 20.71 29.56
C ASP A 20 10.80 19.33 29.19
N ALA A 21 11.47 18.66 30.13
CA ALA A 21 11.96 17.30 29.95
C ALA A 21 10.81 16.29 29.80
N GLY A 22 9.71 16.47 30.54
CA GLY A 22 8.49 15.67 30.39
C GLY A 22 7.85 15.81 29.01
N VAL A 23 7.71 17.04 28.52
CA VAL A 23 7.16 17.33 27.18
C VAL A 23 8.02 16.72 26.07
N ARG A 24 9.36 16.81 26.17
CA ARG A 24 10.27 16.21 25.18
C ARG A 24 10.13 14.69 25.11
N LYS A 25 10.09 14.02 26.26
CA LYS A 25 9.94 12.55 26.32
C LYS A 25 8.61 12.09 25.73
N GLU A 26 7.52 12.80 26.02
CA GLU A 26 6.21 12.44 25.48
C GLU A 26 6.14 12.63 23.96
N LYS A 27 6.70 13.73 23.44
CA LYS A 27 6.78 13.97 21.99
C LYS A 27 7.57 12.88 21.28
N GLU A 28 8.71 12.47 21.85
CA GLU A 28 9.54 11.39 21.29
C GLU A 28 8.78 10.05 21.27
N ARG A 29 8.03 9.74 22.33
CA ARG A 29 7.19 8.54 22.39
C ARG A 29 6.13 8.54 21.30
N ILE A 30 5.41 9.64 21.11
CA ILE A 30 4.38 9.79 20.07
C ILE A 30 4.99 9.67 18.67
N GLU A 31 6.16 10.26 18.43
CA GLU A 31 6.81 10.19 17.13
C GLU A 31 7.29 8.77 16.82
N LYS A 32 7.82 8.06 17.82
CA LYS A 32 8.23 6.65 17.67
C LYS A 32 7.04 5.76 17.33
N GLU A 33 5.93 5.90 18.07
CA GLU A 33 4.69 5.16 17.81
C GLU A 33 4.13 5.47 16.41
N LYS A 34 4.15 6.74 15.98
CA LYS A 34 3.72 7.13 14.63
C LYS A 34 4.58 6.52 13.54
N LYS A 35 5.89 6.42 13.73
CA LYS A 35 6.82 5.78 12.77
C LYS A 35 6.57 4.28 12.68
N GLU A 36 6.32 3.64 13.82
CA GLU A 36 6.04 2.20 13.87
C GLU A 36 4.71 1.87 13.18
N LYS A 37 3.64 2.63 13.46
CA LYS A 37 2.36 2.46 12.78
C LYS A 37 2.47 2.63 11.26
N LYS A 38 3.18 3.68 10.81
CA LYS A 38 3.41 3.90 9.36
C LYS A 38 4.13 2.72 8.70
N LYS A 39 5.08 2.10 9.41
CA LYS A 39 5.82 0.95 8.87
C LYS A 39 4.90 -0.26 8.69
N LEU A 40 4.02 -0.54 9.66
CA LEU A 40 3.05 -1.62 9.57
C LEU A 40 2.03 -1.39 8.46
N ASP A 41 1.52 -0.17 8.33
CA ASP A 41 0.57 0.20 7.26
C ASP A 41 1.20 0.03 5.86
N GLU A 42 2.47 0.42 5.70
CA GLU A 42 3.22 0.25 4.45
C GLU A 42 3.45 -1.23 4.10
N GLU A 43 3.81 -2.04 5.09
CA GLU A 43 4.01 -3.48 4.90
C GLU A 43 2.70 -4.19 4.49
N ALA A 44 1.59 -3.81 5.12
CA ALA A 44 0.27 -4.32 4.76
C ALA A 44 -0.13 -3.89 3.32
N HIS A 45 0.17 -2.65 2.94
CA HIS A 45 -0.07 -2.16 1.59
C HIS A 45 0.73 -2.95 0.53
N ILE A 46 2.01 -3.19 0.77
CA ILE A 46 2.87 -4.00 -0.12
C ILE A 46 2.34 -5.44 -0.22
N ALA A 47 1.97 -6.06 0.91
CA ALA A 47 1.40 -7.39 0.92
C ALA A 47 0.09 -7.48 0.11
N HIS A 48 -0.77 -6.46 0.24
CA HIS A 48 -2.01 -6.37 -0.53
C HIS A 48 -1.75 -6.26 -2.04
N ILE A 49 -0.78 -5.46 -2.47
CA ILE A 49 -0.37 -5.38 -3.89
C ILE A 49 0.14 -6.73 -4.38
N HIS A 50 1.00 -7.40 -3.63
CA HIS A 50 1.53 -8.72 -4.00
C HIS A 50 0.42 -9.76 -4.15
N ASN A 51 -0.56 -9.76 -3.23
CA ASN A 51 -1.72 -10.63 -3.35
C ASN A 51 -2.54 -10.32 -4.61
N ASN A 52 -2.75 -9.03 -4.92
CA ASN A 52 -3.47 -8.64 -6.14
C ASN A 52 -2.73 -9.06 -7.41
N ILE A 53 -1.40 -8.93 -7.46
CA ILE A 53 -0.60 -9.41 -8.60
C ILE A 53 -0.85 -10.91 -8.85
N ALA A 54 -0.90 -11.72 -7.80
CA ALA A 54 -1.06 -13.17 -7.94
C ALA A 54 -2.50 -13.60 -8.25
N THR A 55 -3.50 -12.93 -7.66
CA THR A 55 -4.88 -13.43 -7.63
C THR A 55 -5.86 -12.67 -8.51
N ARG A 56 -5.56 -11.42 -8.87
CA ARG A 56 -6.52 -10.54 -9.53
C ARG A 56 -6.49 -10.73 -11.04
N THR A 57 -7.68 -10.86 -11.62
CA THR A 57 -7.90 -10.84 -13.07
C THR A 57 -8.28 -9.42 -13.49
N PHE A 58 -7.64 -8.90 -14.54
CA PHE A 58 -7.84 -7.53 -15.02
C PHE A 58 -8.76 -7.50 -16.24
N ASP A 59 -10.07 -7.58 -15.99
CA ASP A 59 -11.11 -7.75 -17.04
C ASP A 59 -11.49 -6.48 -17.81
N GLY A 60 -10.98 -5.32 -17.38
CA GLY A 60 -11.29 -4.02 -17.97
C GLY A 60 -10.20 -3.47 -18.90
N PRO A 61 -10.55 -2.54 -19.81
CA PRO A 61 -9.55 -1.79 -20.57
C PRO A 61 -8.71 -0.92 -19.64
N LEU A 62 -7.46 -0.61 -19.99
CA LEU A 62 -6.55 0.17 -19.13
C LEU A 62 -7.17 1.46 -18.57
N LYS A 63 -8.04 2.14 -19.34
CA LYS A 63 -8.73 3.38 -18.95
C LYS A 63 -9.72 3.22 -17.79
N SER A 64 -10.15 2.00 -17.44
CA SER A 64 -11.07 1.78 -16.32
C SER A 64 -10.39 1.85 -14.97
N TYR A 65 -9.08 1.62 -14.90
CA TYR A 65 -8.31 1.63 -13.65
C TYR A 65 -7.85 3.05 -13.31
N LYS A 66 -8.49 3.65 -12.30
CA LYS A 66 -8.19 5.02 -11.83
C LYS A 66 -7.44 5.05 -10.51
N GLN A 67 -7.45 3.94 -9.77
CA GLN A 67 -6.76 3.82 -8.48
C GLN A 67 -5.28 3.52 -8.72
N LYS A 68 -4.42 4.03 -7.83
CA LYS A 68 -2.97 3.85 -7.95
C LYS A 68 -2.60 2.40 -7.72
N GLU A 69 -3.24 1.79 -6.72
CA GLU A 69 -3.04 0.41 -6.28
C GLU A 69 -3.36 -0.59 -7.39
N ASP A 70 -4.41 -0.31 -8.16
CA ASP A 70 -4.78 -1.11 -9.33
C ASP A 70 -3.69 -1.07 -10.40
N LEU A 71 -3.16 0.14 -10.68
CA LEU A 71 -2.09 0.33 -11.66
C LEU A 71 -0.75 -0.24 -11.18
N GLU A 72 -0.46 -0.19 -9.88
CA GLU A 72 0.73 -0.82 -9.29
C GLU A 72 0.66 -2.34 -9.34
N ALA A 73 -0.52 -2.92 -9.05
CA ALA A 73 -0.75 -4.34 -9.22
C ALA A 73 -0.62 -4.76 -10.69
N LEU A 74 -1.17 -3.97 -11.61
CA LEU A 74 -1.11 -4.25 -13.05
C LEU A 74 0.32 -4.10 -13.59
N ALA A 75 1.06 -3.07 -13.17
CA ALA A 75 2.48 -2.92 -13.47
C ALA A 75 3.30 -4.09 -12.92
N GLY A 76 3.01 -4.54 -11.70
CA GLY A 76 3.66 -5.70 -11.10
C GLY A 76 3.37 -7.01 -11.85
N ALA A 77 2.14 -7.22 -12.30
CA ALA A 77 1.77 -8.38 -13.12
C ALA A 77 2.45 -8.39 -14.50
N LEU A 78 2.84 -7.21 -15.00
CA LEU A 78 3.63 -7.03 -16.22
C LEU A 78 5.14 -6.98 -15.96
N GLU A 79 5.59 -7.23 -14.73
CA GLU A 79 6.99 -7.13 -14.30
C GLU A 79 7.64 -5.75 -14.60
N LEU A 80 6.83 -4.68 -14.59
CA LEU A 80 7.28 -3.30 -14.77
C LEU A 80 7.57 -2.61 -13.43
N SER A 81 8.31 -1.49 -13.47
CA SER A 81 8.46 -0.65 -12.28
C SER A 81 7.10 -0.11 -11.81
N ARG A 82 6.87 -0.16 -10.49
CA ARG A 82 5.65 0.29 -9.79
C ARG A 82 5.78 1.71 -9.24
N ASP A 83 6.92 2.35 -9.43
CA ASP A 83 7.20 3.68 -8.89
C ASP A 83 6.62 4.77 -9.80
N GLY A 84 6.07 5.82 -9.18
CA GLY A 84 5.64 7.03 -9.85
C GLY A 84 4.22 7.47 -9.48
N LYS A 85 3.73 8.48 -10.20
CA LYS A 85 2.33 8.92 -10.11
C LYS A 85 1.45 8.07 -11.03
N ILE A 86 0.14 8.14 -10.84
CA ILE A 86 -0.88 7.46 -11.67
C ILE A 86 -0.63 7.69 -13.18
N ALA A 87 -0.32 8.94 -13.57
CA ALA A 87 -0.05 9.27 -14.97
C ALA A 87 1.17 8.51 -15.52
N ASP A 88 2.28 8.48 -14.77
CA ASP A 88 3.51 7.80 -15.15
C ASP A 88 3.30 6.29 -15.28
N LEU A 89 2.60 5.68 -14.31
CA LEU A 89 2.23 4.27 -14.32
C LEU A 89 1.36 3.93 -15.54
N SER A 90 0.31 4.70 -15.76
CA SER A 90 -0.60 4.48 -16.89
C SER A 90 0.10 4.59 -18.24
N ALA A 91 1.01 5.57 -18.40
CA ALA A 91 1.78 5.76 -19.62
C ALA A 91 2.77 4.61 -19.85
N ARG A 92 3.46 4.17 -18.79
CA ARG A 92 4.42 3.05 -18.84
C ARG A 92 3.74 1.74 -19.22
N ILE A 93 2.59 1.46 -18.60
CA ILE A 93 1.78 0.29 -18.93
C ILE A 93 1.30 0.40 -20.39
N ALA A 94 0.74 1.54 -20.79
CA ALA A 94 0.25 1.73 -22.15
C ALA A 94 1.35 1.54 -23.21
N ALA A 95 2.56 2.04 -22.96
CA ALA A 95 3.71 1.85 -23.84
C ALA A 95 4.11 0.37 -23.93
N HIS A 96 4.12 -0.36 -22.81
CA HIS A 96 4.42 -1.80 -22.81
C HIS A 96 3.36 -2.63 -23.54
N LEU A 97 2.08 -2.25 -23.41
CA LEU A 97 0.96 -2.87 -24.13
C LEU A 97 0.90 -2.52 -25.62
N GLN A 98 1.80 -1.67 -26.13
CA GLN A 98 1.91 -1.34 -27.56
C GLN A 98 3.14 -1.99 -28.20
N ASP A 99 4.04 -2.58 -27.41
CA ASP A 99 5.27 -3.19 -27.91
C ASP A 99 4.97 -4.57 -28.54
N PRO A 100 5.05 -4.72 -29.87
CA PRO A 100 4.63 -5.95 -30.54
C PRO A 100 5.39 -7.20 -30.09
N GLY A 101 6.59 -7.06 -29.50
CA GLY A 101 7.37 -8.18 -28.99
C GLY A 101 6.77 -8.84 -27.74
N THR A 102 5.98 -8.11 -26.96
CA THR A 102 5.43 -8.58 -25.68
C THR A 102 4.00 -9.11 -25.83
N HIS A 103 3.30 -8.74 -26.91
CA HIS A 103 1.91 -9.12 -27.14
C HIS A 103 1.69 -10.64 -27.16
N GLN A 104 2.61 -11.40 -27.75
CA GLN A 104 2.41 -12.83 -27.95
C GLN A 104 2.34 -13.60 -26.63
N SER A 105 3.26 -13.33 -25.69
CA SER A 105 3.28 -13.97 -24.37
C SER A 105 2.18 -13.47 -23.44
N LEU A 106 1.77 -12.20 -23.60
CA LEU A 106 0.75 -11.59 -22.76
C LEU A 106 -0.66 -12.03 -23.11
N VAL A 107 -0.92 -12.37 -24.38
CA VAL A 107 -2.21 -12.96 -24.82
C VAL A 107 -2.43 -14.36 -24.25
N GLU A 108 -1.34 -15.11 -24.00
CA GLU A 108 -1.41 -16.44 -23.39
C GLU A 108 -1.74 -16.38 -21.89
N ASN A 109 -1.56 -15.21 -21.25
CA ASN A 109 -1.91 -15.03 -19.84
C ASN A 109 -3.41 -14.70 -19.67
N PRO A 110 -4.22 -15.61 -19.08
CA PRO A 110 -5.66 -15.39 -18.94
C PRO A 110 -5.99 -14.15 -18.09
N GLN A 111 -5.16 -13.79 -17.12
CA GLN A 111 -5.39 -12.65 -16.21
C GLN A 111 -5.27 -11.29 -16.90
N LEU A 112 -4.53 -11.21 -18.01
CA LEU A 112 -4.22 -9.97 -18.73
C LEU A 112 -4.86 -9.91 -20.11
N SER A 113 -5.46 -11.00 -20.58
CA SER A 113 -6.06 -11.13 -21.91
C SER A 113 -7.08 -10.03 -22.24
N ALA A 114 -7.86 -9.56 -21.26
CA ALA A 114 -8.87 -8.52 -21.46
C ALA A 114 -8.30 -7.09 -21.65
N LEU A 115 -7.06 -6.83 -21.22
CA LEU A 115 -6.42 -5.51 -21.36
C LEU A 115 -6.20 -5.10 -22.83
N TYR A 116 -5.98 -6.09 -23.70
CA TYR A 116 -5.67 -5.87 -25.11
C TYR A 116 -6.89 -5.53 -25.96
N GLY A 117 -8.08 -5.45 -25.36
CA GLY A 117 -9.29 -5.16 -26.11
C GLY A 117 -9.49 -6.15 -27.25
N LEU A 118 -8.95 -7.38 -27.12
CA LEU A 118 -9.44 -8.56 -27.81
C LEU A 118 -10.89 -8.65 -27.38
N LYS A 119 -11.71 -7.99 -28.18
CA LYS A 119 -13.13 -7.87 -28.00
C LYS A 119 -13.61 -9.29 -27.90
N TRP A 120 -13.93 -9.73 -26.69
CA TRP A 120 -14.74 -10.91 -26.45
C TRP A 120 -16.10 -10.60 -27.06
N HIS A 121 -16.17 -10.66 -28.38
CA HIS A 121 -17.37 -10.65 -29.19
C HIS A 121 -18.02 -12.00 -28.95
N GLY A 122 -18.59 -12.14 -27.77
CA GLY A 122 -19.00 -13.42 -27.27
C GLY A 122 -19.68 -13.21 -25.94
N ASN A 123 -20.85 -12.58 -26.00
CA ASN A 123 -21.99 -13.09 -25.27
C ASN A 123 -21.66 -13.42 -23.81
N HIS A 124 -21.52 -12.40 -22.96
CA HIS A 124 -21.64 -12.60 -21.52
C HIS A 124 -23.11 -12.92 -21.21
N GLY A 125 -23.54 -14.10 -21.65
CA GLY A 125 -24.61 -14.82 -21.01
C GLY A 125 -24.18 -14.96 -19.56
N HIS A 126 -24.80 -14.16 -18.71
CA HIS A 126 -25.40 -14.63 -17.47
C HIS A 126 -24.75 -15.92 -16.92
N ILE A 127 -23.54 -15.81 -16.39
CA ILE A 127 -23.05 -16.79 -15.42
C ILE A 127 -23.77 -16.44 -14.12
N THR A 128 -25.04 -16.80 -14.05
CA THR A 128 -25.61 -17.17 -12.75
C THR A 128 -24.84 -18.37 -12.26
N ALA A 129 -24.34 -18.28 -11.05
CA ALA A 129 -23.79 -19.38 -10.29
C ALA A 129 -24.61 -20.66 -10.57
N SER A 130 -23.96 -21.65 -11.18
CA SER A 130 -24.49 -23.00 -11.29
C SER A 130 -24.52 -23.61 -9.88
N THR A 131 -25.57 -23.31 -9.13
CA THR A 131 -26.11 -24.25 -8.16
C THR A 131 -26.63 -25.42 -8.97
N SER A 132 -25.90 -26.54 -8.92
CA SER A 132 -26.30 -27.84 -9.42
C SER A 132 -27.67 -28.23 -8.88
N THR A 133 -28.73 -27.85 -9.59
CA THR A 133 -30.07 -28.40 -9.38
C THR A 133 -30.35 -29.32 -10.54
N SER A 134 -29.98 -30.59 -10.34
CA SER A 134 -30.38 -31.68 -11.20
C SER A 134 -31.90 -31.69 -11.31
N THR A 135 -32.42 -31.32 -12.48
CA THR A 135 -33.85 -31.47 -12.80
C THR A 135 -33.99 -32.81 -13.50
N GLU A 136 -33.94 -33.87 -12.71
CA GLU A 136 -34.40 -35.18 -13.16
C GLU A 136 -35.93 -35.15 -13.19
N SER A 137 -36.46 -35.35 -14.40
CA SER A 137 -37.82 -35.80 -14.61
C SER A 137 -38.04 -37.11 -13.85
N SER A 138 -38.99 -37.16 -12.93
CA SER A 138 -39.51 -38.44 -12.45
C SER A 138 -41.00 -38.36 -12.13
N THR A 139 -41.72 -39.00 -13.04
CA THR A 139 -42.97 -39.74 -12.89
C THR A 139 -43.21 -40.27 -11.47
N TRP A 140 -44.46 -40.14 -11.03
CA TRP A 140 -45.00 -40.69 -9.80
C TRP A 140 -44.89 -42.21 -9.69
N THR A 141 -44.55 -42.70 -8.49
CA THR A 141 -45.13 -43.91 -7.86
C THR A 141 -45.00 -43.83 -6.33
N PRO A 142 -46.01 -44.21 -5.54
CA PRO A 142 -45.96 -44.13 -4.07
C PRO A 142 -45.57 -45.47 -3.42
N SER A 143 -45.27 -45.37 -2.12
CA SER A 143 -45.40 -46.40 -1.08
C SER A 143 -44.20 -47.32 -0.82
N ALA A 144 -43.50 -47.09 0.29
CA ALA A 144 -43.64 -47.91 1.51
C ALA A 144 -42.60 -47.48 2.57
N SER A 145 -43.08 -47.33 3.79
CA SER A 145 -42.32 -47.02 5.00
C SER A 145 -41.28 -48.09 5.34
N ILE A 146 -40.08 -47.70 5.79
CA ILE A 146 -39.31 -48.38 6.83
C ILE A 146 -38.56 -47.30 7.63
N SER A 147 -38.75 -47.39 8.94
CA SER A 147 -38.14 -46.59 10.01
C SER A 147 -36.89 -47.31 10.53
N LEU A 148 -35.78 -46.60 10.84
CA LEU A 148 -34.86 -46.77 12.01
C LEU A 148 -33.58 -45.88 11.91
N PRO A 149 -32.74 -45.70 12.97
CA PRO A 149 -32.49 -44.41 13.64
C PRO A 149 -31.02 -43.90 13.47
N PRO A 150 -30.56 -42.82 14.18
CA PRO A 150 -29.41 -42.02 13.78
C PRO A 150 -28.08 -42.52 14.36
N ALA A 151 -26.98 -42.30 13.62
CA ALA A 151 -25.62 -42.39 14.13
C ALA A 151 -24.98 -40.98 14.12
N PRO A 152 -24.44 -40.50 15.25
CA PRO A 152 -23.68 -39.27 15.32
C PRO A 152 -22.19 -39.54 15.05
N ASN A 153 -21.44 -38.45 14.91
CA ASN A 153 -19.97 -38.34 14.90
C ASN A 153 -19.40 -38.12 13.50
N ASN A 154 -19.42 -36.86 13.05
CA ASN A 154 -18.29 -36.38 12.27
C ASN A 154 -17.77 -35.09 12.90
N VAL A 155 -16.55 -35.20 13.41
CA VAL A 155 -15.81 -34.17 14.12
C VAL A 155 -15.40 -33.12 13.11
N SER A 156 -16.01 -31.94 13.19
CA SER A 156 -15.56 -30.76 12.47
C SER A 156 -14.16 -30.38 12.96
N PRO A 157 -13.17 -30.15 12.07
CA PRO A 157 -11.92 -29.56 12.47
C PRO A 157 -12.17 -28.10 12.92
N PRO A 158 -11.51 -27.63 14.00
CA PRO A 158 -11.61 -26.24 14.40
C PRO A 158 -10.85 -25.36 13.38
N HIS A 159 -11.60 -24.52 12.68
CA HIS A 159 -11.06 -23.35 12.02
C HIS A 159 -10.34 -22.48 13.05
N MET A 160 -9.02 -22.48 13.04
CA MET A 160 -8.20 -21.47 13.72
C MET A 160 -8.26 -20.16 12.91
N LEU A 161 -9.44 -19.53 12.93
CA LEU A 161 -9.60 -18.14 12.53
C LEU A 161 -9.03 -17.27 13.65
N PHE A 162 -7.76 -16.89 13.53
CA PHE A 162 -7.20 -15.74 14.24
C PHE A 162 -7.83 -14.46 13.68
N PHE A 163 -9.08 -14.18 14.03
CA PHE A 163 -9.59 -12.82 13.99
C PHE A 163 -9.01 -12.09 15.20
N LEU A 164 -7.93 -11.34 14.98
CA LEU A 164 -7.44 -10.36 15.93
C LEU A 164 -8.44 -9.19 15.94
N GLN A 165 -9.54 -9.38 16.66
CA GLN A 165 -10.53 -8.37 16.92
C GLN A 165 -9.96 -7.37 17.93
N ILE A 166 -9.21 -6.38 17.44
CA ILE A 166 -8.84 -5.21 18.23
C ILE A 166 -10.10 -4.37 18.40
N GLN A 167 -10.90 -4.67 19.45
CA GLN A 167 -11.88 -3.73 19.98
C GLN A 167 -11.13 -2.61 20.72
N GLY A 168 -10.54 -1.72 19.94
CA GLY A 168 -10.14 -0.39 20.41
C GLY A 168 -11.25 0.58 20.05
N SER A 169 -12.22 0.75 20.94
CA SER A 169 -13.16 1.87 20.85
C SER A 169 -12.37 3.17 21.02
N ILE A 170 -11.97 3.79 19.92
CA ILE A 170 -11.49 5.16 19.93
C ILE A 170 -12.74 6.04 19.97
N PRO A 171 -13.00 6.81 21.03
CA PRO A 171 -14.04 7.84 20.96
C PRO A 171 -13.60 8.86 19.91
N TYR A 172 -14.36 8.93 18.82
CA TYR A 172 -14.29 10.03 17.87
C TYR A 172 -14.65 11.32 18.61
N SER A 173 -13.63 12.04 19.08
CA SER A 173 -13.76 13.43 19.47
C SER A 173 -13.85 14.26 18.19
N ASN A 174 -15.07 14.43 17.69
CA ASN A 174 -15.41 15.47 16.73
C ASN A 174 -15.27 16.83 17.42
N TYR A 175 -14.06 17.38 17.41
CA TYR A 175 -13.85 18.80 17.69
C TYR A 175 -12.99 19.38 16.58
N TRP A 176 -13.66 19.87 15.54
CA TRP A 176 -13.09 20.80 14.58
C TRP A 176 -13.14 22.19 15.23
N PRO A 177 -12.03 22.79 15.67
CA PRO A 177 -12.02 24.21 15.92
C PRO A 177 -12.08 24.93 14.57
N GLY A 178 -13.15 25.70 14.36
CA GLY A 178 -13.31 26.57 13.22
C GLY A 178 -12.09 27.48 13.07
N GLN A 179 -11.37 27.32 11.95
CA GLN A 179 -10.40 28.29 11.49
C GLN A 179 -11.15 29.55 11.07
N HIS A 180 -11.18 30.53 11.96
CA HIS A 180 -11.41 31.91 11.59
C HIS A 180 -10.25 32.37 10.71
N HIS A 181 -10.51 32.51 9.41
CA HIS A 181 -9.63 33.21 8.49
C HIS A 181 -9.69 34.71 8.80
N ILE A 182 -8.83 35.18 9.69
CA ILE A 182 -8.51 36.60 9.80
C ILE A 182 -7.42 36.86 8.75
N GLY A 183 -7.81 37.58 7.70
CA GLY A 183 -6.90 38.09 6.69
C GLY A 183 -5.91 39.05 7.31
N ALA A 184 -4.62 38.78 7.12
CA ALA A 184 -3.55 39.74 7.27
C ALA A 184 -2.70 39.66 5.99
N GLY A 185 -2.60 40.80 5.30
CA GLY A 185 -2.00 40.95 3.99
C GLY A 185 -0.55 40.51 3.93
N PHE A 186 -0.23 39.77 2.88
CA PHE A 186 1.14 39.56 2.44
C PHE A 186 1.62 40.83 1.75
N SER A 187 2.42 41.65 2.44
CA SER A 187 3.31 42.60 1.80
C SER A 187 4.44 41.80 1.14
N GLN A 188 4.50 41.85 -0.19
CA GLN A 188 5.67 41.43 -0.96
C GLN A 188 6.84 42.36 -0.60
N THR A 189 7.85 41.84 0.09
CA THR A 189 9.19 42.41 0.07
C THR A 189 10.03 41.65 -0.95
N ALA A 190 10.53 42.40 -1.93
CA ALA A 190 11.31 41.94 -3.07
C ALA A 190 12.58 41.16 -2.67
N PRO A 191 13.02 40.17 -3.47
CA PRO A 191 14.31 39.53 -3.28
C PRO A 191 15.45 40.45 -3.72
N SER A 192 16.36 40.76 -2.81
CA SER A 192 17.67 41.35 -3.11
C SER A 192 18.53 40.37 -3.93
N PRO A 193 19.32 40.85 -4.91
CA PRO A 193 20.24 40.01 -5.66
C PRO A 193 21.44 39.62 -4.77
N VAL A 194 21.56 38.32 -4.47
CA VAL A 194 22.77 37.78 -3.84
C VAL A 194 23.84 37.60 -4.91
N ALA A 195 24.97 38.25 -4.66
CA ALA A 195 26.16 38.29 -5.49
C ALA A 195 26.66 36.89 -5.88
N SER A 196 26.94 36.71 -7.17
CA SER A 196 27.77 35.62 -7.69
C SER A 196 29.14 35.63 -7.01
N MET A 197 29.36 34.68 -6.10
CA MET A 197 30.72 34.29 -5.72
C MET A 197 31.14 33.12 -6.60
N SER A 198 32.00 33.46 -7.56
CA SER A 198 32.84 32.57 -8.34
C SER A 198 33.71 31.73 -7.41
N SER A 199 33.39 30.46 -7.25
CA SER A 199 34.28 29.47 -6.62
C SER A 199 35.04 28.72 -7.71
N GLN A 200 36.36 28.90 -7.70
CA GLN A 200 37.36 28.24 -8.54
C GLN A 200 37.31 26.70 -8.42
N PRO A 201 37.71 25.97 -9.48
CA PRO A 201 37.98 24.53 -9.41
C PRO A 201 39.46 24.26 -9.06
N LEU A 202 39.71 23.42 -8.05
CA LEU A 202 41.01 22.81 -7.73
C LEU A 202 40.75 21.41 -7.11
N PRO A 203 41.74 20.49 -7.10
CA PRO A 203 42.12 19.63 -8.21
C PRO A 203 41.76 18.17 -7.93
N SER A 204 41.78 17.38 -9.01
CA SER A 204 41.67 15.92 -9.04
C SER A 204 42.67 15.24 -8.10
N GLY A 205 42.17 14.78 -6.95
CA GLY A 205 42.88 13.93 -6.00
C GLY A 205 42.66 12.46 -6.33
N HIS A 206 43.64 11.88 -7.01
CA HIS A 206 43.85 10.45 -7.19
C HIS A 206 43.83 9.75 -5.82
N ARG A 207 42.95 8.76 -5.62
CA ARG A 207 43.11 7.75 -4.58
C ARG A 207 42.71 6.40 -5.15
N ASN A 208 43.74 5.65 -5.55
CA ASN A 208 43.69 4.21 -5.69
C ASN A 208 43.32 3.64 -4.32
N ASN A 209 42.30 2.79 -4.30
CA ASN A 209 42.17 1.73 -3.32
C ASN A 209 41.65 0.53 -4.11
N ASP A 210 42.62 -0.21 -4.66
CA ASP A 210 42.53 -1.66 -4.76
C ASP A 210 42.18 -2.23 -3.38
N ASP A 211 41.49 -3.37 -3.39
CA ASP A 211 41.11 -4.25 -2.26
C ASP A 211 39.62 -4.28 -1.92
N SER A 212 38.86 -5.07 -2.71
CA SER A 212 37.77 -5.86 -2.12
C SER A 212 37.47 -7.09 -2.96
N LEU A 213 38.25 -8.13 -2.67
CA LEU A 213 37.92 -9.55 -2.60
C LEU A 213 36.67 -10.03 -3.37
N TYR A 214 36.97 -10.82 -4.41
CA TYR A 214 36.12 -11.87 -4.96
C TYR A 214 35.32 -12.61 -3.86
N TYR A 215 34.00 -12.54 -3.92
CA TYR A 215 33.11 -13.59 -3.42
C TYR A 215 32.36 -14.19 -4.60
N SER A 216 32.99 -15.16 -5.25
CA SER A 216 32.35 -16.07 -6.20
C SER A 216 31.54 -17.09 -5.40
N GLY A 217 30.26 -16.79 -5.19
CA GLY A 217 29.28 -17.73 -4.63
C GLY A 217 28.59 -18.48 -5.76
N ASN A 218 29.13 -19.63 -6.15
CA ASN A 218 28.44 -20.64 -6.94
C ASN A 218 27.17 -21.10 -6.20
N LEU A 219 26.00 -20.72 -6.69
CA LEU A 219 24.74 -21.39 -6.34
C LEU A 219 24.29 -22.22 -7.55
N GLN A 220 24.68 -23.49 -7.49
CA GLN A 220 24.24 -24.56 -8.36
C GLN A 220 22.82 -24.94 -7.92
N TYR A 221 21.79 -24.42 -8.61
CA TYR A 221 20.43 -24.91 -8.43
C TYR A 221 20.27 -26.22 -9.20
N ILE A 222 20.23 -27.31 -8.44
CA ILE A 222 19.56 -28.55 -8.84
C ILE A 222 18.11 -28.38 -8.40
N PHE A 223 17.17 -28.32 -9.35
CA PHE A 223 15.88 -29.02 -9.34
C PHE A 223 15.18 -28.77 -10.68
#